data_AF-A0A1X0RKB7-F1
#
_entry.id   AF-A0A1X0RKB7-F1
#
_cell.length_a   1.000
_cell.length_b   1.000
_cell.length_c   1.000
_cell.angle_alpha   90.00
_cell.angle_beta   90.00
_cell.angle_gamma   90.00
#
_symmetry.space_group_name_H-M   'P 1'
#
loop_
_entity.id
_entity.type
_entity.pdbx_description
1 polymer ?
#
loop_
_entity_poly.entity_id
_entity_poly.type
_entity_poly.pdbx_seq_one_letter_code
_entity_poly.pdbx_strand_id
1 'polypeptide(L)'
;MAKAGQLPSLDSHLQETEYKIGETVRTRHIHVWSAGGDGTVMSVFELLVSNHVNLDSLFFSCIPFGTGNDFSQVLGWGRTTPHVDILGKRLLHLEQLITERLQSSEAARLDIWEIEMSAYSDGYVRLAGPKRKDGHDVLEISQQNNDQVPYLTRKMSNYMSIGVQGYVGSGFERHRAGNRLVNMLVYTIESAKWVFWRRFPSVTSFIAKIINNNETVLLCDDPDEQCDDRSDNIPKMIKHPIDLVIQNIPHIWGREVDLWGKTKNGLDIVENRRGFTDPNNWSLQLANDGKLEMMAIENMTSYIKELANIRENVRRVGQFGESFEIIFRRKSDTRKSRKWFDNKYKKQNVICIMCDGEFYVLKNPKSLKIKRYAQVWTLGRHDEKRKGRLVVDEQLASTDQ
;
A
#
# COMPACT_ATOMS: atom_id res chain seq x y z
N MET A 1 17.71 11.67 2.64
CA MET A 1 17.86 10.70 1.54
C MET A 1 18.65 9.52 2.11
N ALA A 2 18.01 8.36 2.29
CA ALA A 2 18.73 7.16 2.73
C ALA A 2 19.53 6.62 1.54
N LYS A 3 20.83 6.38 1.73
CA LYS A 3 21.67 5.69 0.73
C LYS A 3 21.16 4.25 0.60
N ALA A 4 21.40 3.60 -0.54
CA ALA A 4 21.21 2.16 -0.66
C ALA A 4 22.04 1.49 0.46
N GLY A 5 21.37 1.06 1.53
CA GLY A 5 22.02 0.77 2.80
C GLY A 5 22.79 -0.54 2.72
N GLN A 6 24.07 -0.52 3.06
CA GLN A 6 24.76 -1.70 3.59
C GLN A 6 24.25 -1.93 5.03
N LEU A 7 24.26 -3.18 5.50
CA LEU A 7 24.04 -3.46 6.92
C LEU A 7 24.95 -2.53 7.73
N PRO A 8 24.46 -1.89 8.82
CA PRO A 8 25.27 -0.97 9.60
C PRO A 8 26.57 -1.67 10.03
N SER A 9 27.72 -1.25 9.48
CA SER A 9 29.01 -1.73 9.96
C SER A 9 29.41 -0.91 11.18
N LEU A 10 29.77 -1.62 12.25
CA LEU A 10 30.47 -1.02 13.38
C LEU A 10 31.93 -0.87 12.98
N ASP A 11 32.28 0.20 12.26
CA ASP A 11 33.69 0.56 12.11
C ASP A 11 34.16 1.28 13.39
N SER A 12 35.09 0.59 14.05
CA SER A 12 35.86 1.06 15.19
C SER A 12 36.75 2.26 14.80
N HIS A 13 36.62 3.35 15.56
CA HIS A 13 37.64 4.37 15.94
C HIS A 13 37.32 5.86 15.65
N LEU A 14 36.96 6.57 16.75
CA LEU A 14 37.48 7.85 17.30
C LEU A 14 37.46 9.16 16.48
N GLN A 15 36.75 10.20 16.97
CA GLN A 15 37.36 11.39 17.61
C GLN A 15 36.32 12.39 18.17
N GLU A 16 36.79 13.14 19.18
CA GLU A 16 36.06 13.88 20.20
C GLU A 16 35.26 15.09 19.69
N THR A 17 33.95 15.01 19.86
CA THR A 17 33.11 16.18 20.18
C THR A 17 32.24 15.76 21.36
N GLU A 18 32.04 16.68 22.30
CA GLU A 18 31.37 16.38 23.56
C GLU A 18 29.86 16.21 23.32
N TYR A 19 29.46 15.01 22.92
CA TYR A 19 28.06 14.65 22.74
C TYR A 19 27.44 14.30 24.09
N LYS A 20 26.23 14.82 24.37
CA LYS A 20 25.46 14.58 25.61
C LYS A 20 25.00 13.13 25.83
N ILE A 21 25.32 12.21 24.92
CA ILE A 21 24.88 10.81 24.97
C ILE A 21 26.12 9.91 24.91
N GLY A 22 26.21 8.96 25.84
CA GLY A 22 27.39 8.11 26.01
C GLY A 22 27.74 7.24 24.80
N GLU A 23 29.02 6.94 24.64
CA GLU A 23 29.60 6.19 23.51
C GLU A 23 28.97 4.81 23.29
N THR A 24 28.56 4.13 24.36
CA THR A 24 27.87 2.83 24.34
C THR A 24 26.48 2.86 23.69
N VAL A 25 25.81 4.01 23.68
CA VAL A 25 24.48 4.16 23.04
C VAL A 25 24.63 4.37 21.53
N ARG A 26 25.80 4.86 21.09
CA ARG A 26 26.10 5.13 19.67
C ARG A 26 26.46 3.87 18.87
N THR A 27 26.64 2.73 19.54
CA THR A 27 27.05 1.45 18.94
C THR A 27 25.96 0.38 18.93
N ARG A 28 24.69 0.73 19.21
CA ARG A 28 23.59 -0.25 19.36
C ARG A 28 22.50 -0.06 18.31
N HIS A 29 22.17 -1.16 17.65
CA HIS A 29 21.04 -1.29 16.74
C HIS A 29 19.76 -1.10 17.57
N ILE A 30 18.97 -0.06 17.28
CA ILE A 30 17.76 0.24 18.05
C ILE A 30 16.61 -0.57 17.45
N HIS A 31 15.95 -1.38 18.27
CA HIS A 31 14.79 -2.16 17.84
C HIS A 31 13.51 -1.35 18.09
N VAL A 32 12.72 -1.13 17.05
CA VAL A 32 11.43 -0.44 17.14
C VAL A 32 10.32 -1.41 16.74
N TRP A 33 9.51 -1.82 17.72
CA TRP A 33 8.43 -2.78 17.50
C TRP A 33 7.06 -2.12 17.68
N SER A 34 6.35 -1.97 16.57
CA SER A 34 4.98 -1.44 16.57
C SER A 34 3.99 -2.49 17.06
N ALA A 35 3.23 -2.22 18.12
CA ALA A 35 2.20 -3.12 18.64
C ALA A 35 0.81 -2.66 18.21
N GLY A 36 0.24 -3.29 17.18
CA GLY A 36 -1.00 -2.82 16.57
C GLY A 36 -1.33 -3.51 15.25
N GLY A 37 -1.99 -2.77 14.35
CA GLY A 37 -2.21 -3.19 12.96
C GLY A 37 -1.28 -2.46 11.97
N ASP A 38 -1.52 -2.64 10.67
CA ASP A 38 -0.70 -2.02 9.61
C ASP A 38 -0.69 -0.48 9.69
N GLY A 39 -1.82 0.15 10.02
CA GLY A 39 -1.86 1.61 10.27
C GLY A 39 -0.99 2.07 11.46
N THR A 40 -0.84 1.23 12.50
CA THR A 40 0.04 1.53 13.64
C THR A 40 1.50 1.44 13.23
N VAL A 41 1.87 0.49 12.38
CA VAL A 41 3.21 0.39 11.78
C VAL A 41 3.61 1.70 11.11
N MET A 42 2.74 2.21 10.22
CA MET A 42 3.03 3.46 9.53
C MET A 42 3.00 4.69 10.44
N SER A 43 2.13 4.71 11.46
CA SER A 43 2.11 5.81 12.43
C SER A 43 3.42 5.91 13.23
N VAL A 44 3.98 4.76 13.64
CA VAL A 44 5.29 4.73 14.33
C VAL A 44 6.40 5.17 13.38
N PHE A 45 6.37 4.70 12.11
CA PHE A 45 7.33 5.14 11.10
C PHE A 45 7.29 6.67 10.90
N GLU A 46 6.10 7.27 10.78
CA GLU A 46 5.92 8.71 10.64
C GLU A 46 6.41 9.48 11.88
N LEU A 47 6.23 8.93 13.08
CA LEU A 47 6.80 9.51 14.31
C LEU A 47 8.34 9.51 14.28
N LEU A 48 8.96 8.42 13.81
CA LEU A 48 10.43 8.37 13.65
C LEU A 48 10.92 9.41 12.65
N VAL A 49 10.25 9.52 11.51
CA VAL A 49 10.58 10.48 10.44
C VAL A 49 10.41 11.93 10.90
N SER A 50 9.28 12.26 11.53
CA SER A 50 8.98 13.61 12.01
C SER A 50 9.90 14.07 13.15
N ASN A 51 10.47 13.12 13.89
CA ASN A 51 11.50 13.39 14.91
C ASN A 51 12.93 13.26 14.37
N HIS A 52 13.10 13.15 13.04
CA HIS A 52 14.40 13.06 12.37
C HIS A 52 15.30 11.93 12.87
N VAL A 53 14.71 10.80 13.27
CA VAL A 53 15.47 9.62 13.69
C VAL A 53 16.18 9.01 12.47
N ASN A 54 17.47 8.66 12.63
CA ASN A 54 18.21 7.98 11.58
C ASN A 54 17.69 6.55 11.38
N LEU A 55 16.97 6.33 10.28
CA LEU A 55 16.36 5.04 9.95
C LEU A 55 17.38 3.93 9.71
N ASP A 56 18.61 4.27 9.29
CA ASP A 56 19.68 3.30 9.07
C ASP A 56 20.21 2.69 10.37
N SER A 57 19.92 3.31 11.52
CA SER A 57 20.33 2.82 12.85
C SER A 57 19.27 1.95 13.52
N LEU A 58 18.14 1.68 12.85
CA LEU A 58 16.98 1.01 13.42
C LEU A 58 16.70 -0.33 12.76
N PHE A 59 16.22 -1.27 13.55
CA PHE A 59 15.50 -2.45 13.08
C PHE A 59 14.02 -2.32 13.40
N PHE A 60 13.19 -2.32 12.35
CA PHE A 60 11.75 -2.18 12.47
C PHE A 60 11.04 -3.54 12.48
N SER A 61 10.08 -3.73 13.37
CA SER A 61 9.22 -4.91 13.38
C SER A 61 7.85 -4.59 13.96
N CYS A 62 6.96 -5.58 14.05
CA CYS A 62 5.61 -5.38 14.55
C CYS A 62 5.07 -6.56 15.35
N ILE A 63 4.18 -6.27 16.30
CA ILE A 63 3.40 -7.24 17.06
C ILE A 63 1.93 -7.16 16.57
N PRO A 64 1.36 -8.26 16.03
CA PRO A 64 0.11 -8.25 15.28
C PRO A 64 -1.14 -8.23 16.19
N PHE A 65 -1.49 -7.06 16.71
CA PHE A 65 -2.72 -6.84 17.47
C PHE A 65 -3.90 -6.34 16.63
N GLY A 66 -3.67 -6.00 15.36
CA GLY A 66 -4.71 -5.58 14.44
C GLY A 66 -5.55 -6.73 13.87
N THR A 67 -6.43 -6.38 12.93
CA THR A 67 -7.30 -7.33 12.22
C THR A 67 -6.62 -7.90 10.97
N GLY A 68 -5.98 -7.05 10.15
CA GLY A 68 -5.33 -7.40 8.87
C GLY A 68 -3.94 -8.00 9.10
N ASN A 69 -3.02 -7.17 9.60
CA ASN A 69 -1.64 -7.53 9.96
C ASN A 69 -0.89 -8.13 8.76
N ASP A 70 -1.04 -7.52 7.58
CA ASP A 70 -0.34 -7.94 6.36
C ASP A 70 1.18 -7.81 6.53
N PHE A 71 1.64 -6.74 7.20
CA PHE A 71 3.05 -6.52 7.49
C PHE A 71 3.66 -7.62 8.38
N SER A 72 2.95 -8.01 9.45
CA SER A 72 3.40 -9.11 10.33
C SER A 72 3.44 -10.46 9.61
N GLN A 73 2.49 -10.70 8.71
CA GLN A 73 2.44 -11.93 7.92
C GLN A 73 3.58 -11.99 6.91
N VAL A 74 3.88 -10.89 6.20
CA VAL A 74 5.02 -10.89 5.26
C VAL A 74 6.35 -11.02 5.98
N LEU A 75 6.46 -10.50 7.21
CA LEU A 75 7.61 -10.75 8.09
C LEU A 75 7.66 -12.19 8.63
N GLY A 76 6.64 -13.03 8.42
CA GLY A 76 6.62 -14.42 8.89
C GLY A 76 6.22 -14.62 10.35
N TRP A 77 5.84 -13.55 11.06
CA TRP A 77 5.37 -13.61 12.44
C TRP A 77 3.91 -14.02 12.58
N GLY A 78 3.19 -14.10 11.45
CA GLY A 78 1.80 -14.52 11.39
C GLY A 78 0.81 -13.40 11.71
N ARG A 79 -0.48 -13.75 11.70
CA ARG A 79 -1.60 -12.80 11.81
C ARG A 79 -2.00 -12.46 13.25
N THR A 80 -1.62 -13.27 14.22
CA THR A 80 -1.97 -13.13 15.65
C THR A 80 -0.82 -13.60 16.52
N THR A 81 -0.79 -13.15 17.77
CA THR A 81 0.06 -13.76 18.79
C THR A 81 -0.50 -15.12 19.24
N PRO A 82 0.36 -16.06 19.68
CA PRO A 82 -0.09 -17.38 20.16
C PRO A 82 -0.99 -17.31 21.40
N HIS A 83 -0.75 -16.32 22.27
CA HIS A 83 -1.46 -16.15 23.53
C HIS A 83 -2.41 -14.96 23.48
N VAL A 84 -3.61 -15.12 24.06
CA VAL A 84 -4.60 -14.05 24.26
C VAL A 84 -4.14 -13.11 25.37
N ASP A 85 -3.68 -13.66 26.49
CA ASP A 85 -2.95 -12.91 27.53
C ASP A 85 -1.47 -12.79 27.11
N ILE A 86 -1.12 -11.63 26.57
CA ILE A 86 0.23 -11.33 26.07
C ILE A 86 1.26 -11.28 27.21
N LEU A 87 0.84 -10.90 28.41
CA LEU A 87 1.77 -10.80 29.54
C LEU A 87 1.99 -12.20 30.13
N GLY A 88 0.92 -12.93 30.41
CA GLY A 88 1.00 -14.19 31.11
C GLY A 88 1.47 -14.03 32.55
N LYS A 89 1.53 -15.16 33.28
CA LYS A 89 1.98 -15.15 34.67
C LYS A 89 3.45 -14.72 34.74
N ARG A 90 3.73 -13.65 35.48
CA ARG A 90 5.10 -13.09 35.64
C ARG A 90 5.76 -12.74 34.30
N LEU A 91 5.00 -12.23 33.34
CA LEU A 91 5.49 -11.78 32.02
C LEU A 91 6.03 -12.89 31.10
N LEU A 92 5.78 -14.16 31.42
CA LEU A 92 6.35 -15.29 30.68
C LEU A 92 6.00 -15.26 29.18
N HIS A 93 4.77 -14.92 28.81
CA HIS A 93 4.37 -14.89 27.41
C HIS A 93 5.01 -13.73 26.65
N LEU A 94 5.22 -12.59 27.33
CA LEU A 94 5.90 -11.43 26.76
C LEU A 94 7.39 -11.74 26.54
N GLU A 95 8.03 -12.37 27.52
CA GLU A 95 9.41 -12.85 27.42
C GLU A 95 9.57 -13.83 26.25
N GLN A 96 8.67 -14.80 26.11
CA GLN A 96 8.66 -15.74 24.98
C GLN A 96 8.53 -15.04 23.64
N LEU A 97 7.61 -14.08 23.52
CA LEU A 97 7.38 -13.32 22.29
C LEU A 97 8.63 -12.50 21.89
N ILE A 98 9.27 -11.85 22.87
CA ILE A 98 10.49 -11.07 22.64
C ILE A 98 11.64 -12.00 22.26
N THR A 99 11.83 -13.08 23.02
CA THR A 99 12.92 -14.03 22.82
C THR A 99 12.83 -14.72 21.46
N GLU A 100 11.64 -15.18 21.05
CA GLU A 100 11.41 -15.77 19.73
C GLU A 100 11.80 -14.80 18.62
N ARG A 101 11.43 -13.51 18.75
CA ARG A 101 11.77 -12.50 17.75
C ARG A 101 13.24 -12.17 17.70
N LEU A 102 13.93 -12.13 18.85
CA LEU A 102 15.36 -11.85 18.87
C LEU A 102 16.19 -13.04 18.39
N GLN A 103 15.77 -14.28 18.65
CA GLN A 103 16.51 -15.49 18.30
C GLN A 103 16.24 -15.98 16.87
N SER A 104 14.99 -15.85 16.41
CA SER A 104 14.53 -16.39 15.13
C SER A 104 14.25 -15.29 14.13
N SER A 105 14.97 -14.15 14.17
CA SER A 105 14.86 -13.11 13.15
C SER A 105 16.11 -12.93 12.33
N GLU A 106 15.91 -12.40 11.13
CA GLU A 106 16.97 -11.95 10.23
C GLU A 106 16.61 -10.57 9.69
N ALA A 107 17.64 -9.78 9.38
CA ALA A 107 17.50 -8.46 8.80
C ALA A 107 17.06 -8.53 7.33
N ALA A 108 16.10 -7.69 6.96
CA ALA A 108 15.62 -7.58 5.59
C ALA A 108 15.23 -6.15 5.25
N ARG A 109 15.59 -5.67 4.05
CA ARG A 109 15.20 -4.33 3.62
C ARG A 109 13.76 -4.30 3.12
N LEU A 110 13.12 -3.16 3.31
CA LEU A 110 11.80 -2.85 2.81
C LEU A 110 11.78 -1.42 2.29
N ASP A 111 11.30 -1.25 1.06
CA ASP A 111 11.04 0.07 0.52
C ASP A 111 9.77 0.67 1.13
N ILE A 112 9.84 1.93 1.52
CA ILE A 112 8.70 2.73 1.96
C ILE A 112 8.41 3.74 0.86
N TRP A 113 7.15 3.83 0.46
CA TRP A 113 6.68 4.69 -0.62
C TRP A 113 5.95 5.90 -0.06
N GLU A 114 6.04 7.03 -0.75
CA GLU A 114 5.24 8.22 -0.51
C GLU A 114 4.19 8.37 -1.59
N ILE A 115 2.96 8.61 -1.15
CA ILE A 115 1.75 8.74 -1.94
C ILE A 115 1.24 10.17 -1.75
N GLU A 116 1.33 10.98 -2.80
CA GLU A 116 0.82 12.34 -2.84
C GLU A 116 -0.50 12.35 -3.61
N MET A 117 -1.59 12.64 -2.91
CA MET A 117 -2.94 12.74 -3.47
C MET A 117 -3.31 14.21 -3.68
N SER A 118 -3.76 14.57 -4.87
CA SER A 118 -4.26 15.92 -5.17
C SER A 118 -5.63 15.89 -5.83
N ALA A 119 -6.42 16.95 -5.59
CA ALA A 119 -7.70 17.18 -6.25
C ALA A 119 -7.70 18.54 -6.96
N TYR A 120 -8.57 18.75 -7.95
CA TYR A 120 -8.78 20.09 -8.51
C TYR A 120 -9.35 21.05 -7.46
N SER A 121 -9.32 22.36 -7.73
CA SER A 121 -9.81 23.40 -6.81
C SER A 121 -11.29 23.27 -6.43
N ASP A 122 -12.10 22.62 -7.25
CA ASP A 122 -13.51 22.30 -6.98
C ASP A 122 -13.70 20.94 -6.28
N GLY A 123 -12.61 20.34 -5.82
CA GLY A 123 -12.50 19.01 -5.24
C GLY A 123 -12.06 19.00 -3.78
N TYR A 124 -11.74 17.81 -3.28
CA TYR A 124 -11.09 17.62 -1.98
C TYR A 124 -10.37 16.26 -1.91
N VAL A 125 -9.43 16.15 -0.99
CA VAL A 125 -8.85 14.88 -0.52
C VAL A 125 -9.05 14.81 0.99
N ARG A 126 -9.61 13.70 1.50
CA ARG A 126 -9.82 13.53 2.94
C ARG A 126 -9.75 12.07 3.37
N LEU A 127 -9.44 11.86 4.64
CA LEU A 127 -9.61 10.57 5.29
C LEU A 127 -11.11 10.21 5.35
N ALA A 128 -11.44 8.93 5.16
CA ALA A 128 -12.77 8.40 5.35
C ALA A 128 -13.00 8.04 6.83
N GLY A 129 -14.20 8.33 7.34
CA GLY A 129 -14.57 8.00 8.73
C GLY A 129 -14.84 9.25 9.57
N PRO A 130 -15.16 9.07 10.86
CA PRO A 130 -15.26 10.18 11.82
C PRO A 130 -13.89 10.81 12.08
N LYS A 131 -13.85 12.11 12.38
CA LYS A 131 -12.63 12.77 12.86
C LYS A 131 -12.13 12.06 14.11
N ARG A 132 -10.88 11.59 14.12
CA ARG A 132 -10.34 10.89 15.28
C ARG A 132 -9.87 11.92 16.31
N LYS A 133 -9.88 11.57 17.60
CA LYS A 133 -9.36 12.41 18.69
C LYS A 133 -8.03 11.88 19.24
N ASP A 134 -7.51 10.82 18.65
CA ASP A 134 -6.39 10.01 19.15
C ASP A 134 -5.02 10.45 18.59
N GLY A 135 -4.96 11.54 17.83
CA GLY A 135 -3.73 12.03 17.23
C GLY A 135 -3.21 11.19 16.05
N HIS A 136 -3.96 10.16 15.62
CA HIS A 136 -3.69 9.42 14.37
C HIS A 136 -4.17 10.15 13.11
N ASP A 137 -4.80 11.31 13.26
CA ASP A 137 -5.04 12.20 12.13
C ASP A 137 -3.69 12.74 11.68
N VAL A 138 -3.03 12.01 10.78
CA VAL A 138 -1.81 12.48 10.12
C VAL A 138 -2.20 13.79 9.41
N LEU A 139 -1.81 14.91 10.03
CA LEU A 139 -1.98 16.29 9.58
C LEU A 139 -3.01 16.41 8.45
N GLU A 140 -4.31 16.37 8.82
CA GLU A 140 -5.33 16.91 7.93
C GLU A 140 -4.86 18.33 7.62
N ILE A 141 -4.56 18.63 6.35
CA ILE A 141 -4.25 20.00 5.94
C ILE A 141 -5.53 20.81 6.12
N SER A 142 -5.69 21.37 7.33
CA SER A 142 -6.36 22.63 7.52
C SER A 142 -5.37 23.72 7.12
N GLN A 143 -5.14 23.88 5.82
CA GLN A 143 -4.70 25.16 5.32
C GLN A 143 -5.72 25.60 4.28
N GLN A 144 -6.76 26.25 4.82
CA GLN A 144 -7.46 27.34 4.13
C GLN A 144 -6.42 28.44 3.81
N ASN A 145 -5.50 28.18 2.89
CA ASN A 145 -4.91 29.22 2.07
C ASN A 145 -5.71 29.20 0.78
N ASN A 146 -6.47 30.26 0.55
CA ASN A 146 -7.56 30.36 -0.43
C ASN A 146 -7.19 30.11 -1.90
N ASP A 147 -5.93 29.77 -2.21
CA ASP A 147 -5.42 29.52 -3.57
C ASP A 147 -4.67 28.18 -3.74
N GLN A 148 -4.51 27.36 -2.70
CA GLN A 148 -3.79 26.09 -2.81
C GLN A 148 -4.71 24.90 -3.12
N VAL A 149 -4.34 24.16 -4.16
CA VAL A 149 -4.97 22.92 -4.62
C VAL A 149 -5.07 21.91 -3.45
N PRO A 150 -6.23 21.30 -3.16
CA PRO A 150 -6.35 20.34 -2.06
C PRO A 150 -5.39 19.16 -2.26
N TYR A 151 -4.48 18.96 -1.30
CA TYR A 151 -3.45 17.91 -1.35
C TYR A 151 -3.37 17.16 -0.01
N LEU A 152 -2.89 15.91 -0.04
CA LEU A 152 -2.62 15.10 1.14
C LEU A 152 -1.51 14.08 0.82
N THR A 153 -0.59 13.89 1.76
CA THR A 153 0.54 12.97 1.59
C THR A 153 0.49 11.85 2.62
N ARG A 154 0.84 10.63 2.20
CA ARG A 154 0.92 9.43 3.07
C ARG A 154 2.10 8.55 2.72
N LYS A 155 2.59 7.82 3.70
CA LYS A 155 3.57 6.74 3.50
C LYS A 155 2.87 5.41 3.38
N MET A 156 3.45 4.52 2.58
CA MET A 156 2.94 3.18 2.31
C MET A 156 4.07 2.16 2.46
N SER A 157 3.86 1.12 3.27
CA SER A 157 4.74 -0.04 3.38
C SER A 157 4.19 -1.28 2.67
N ASN A 158 2.87 -1.44 2.56
CA ASN A 158 2.30 -2.71 2.10
C ASN A 158 1.74 -2.59 0.68
N TYR A 159 0.61 -1.91 0.54
CA TYR A 159 -0.08 -1.78 -0.73
C TYR A 159 -1.16 -0.71 -0.67
N MET A 160 -1.59 -0.28 -1.85
CA MET A 160 -2.77 0.56 -2.00
C MET A 160 -3.75 -0.01 -3.02
N SER A 161 -5.01 0.37 -2.89
CA SER A 161 -6.08 0.02 -3.84
C SER A 161 -6.89 1.25 -4.20
N ILE A 162 -7.20 1.38 -5.48
CA ILE A 162 -8.04 2.45 -6.05
C ILE A 162 -9.31 1.78 -6.57
N GLY A 163 -10.46 2.07 -5.96
CA GLY A 163 -11.74 1.46 -6.34
C GLY A 163 -12.35 0.63 -5.21
N VAL A 164 -12.58 -0.66 -5.46
CA VAL A 164 -13.41 -1.55 -4.62
C VAL A 164 -13.06 -1.46 -3.13
N GLN A 165 -11.79 -1.60 -2.75
CA GLN A 165 -11.44 -1.63 -1.33
C GLN A 165 -11.58 -0.26 -0.67
N GLY A 166 -11.26 0.82 -1.40
CA GLY A 166 -11.52 2.18 -0.93
C GLY A 166 -13.02 2.41 -0.69
N TYR A 167 -13.88 1.95 -1.59
CA TYR A 167 -15.33 2.11 -1.48
C TYR A 167 -15.96 1.29 -0.35
N VAL A 168 -15.57 0.02 -0.21
CA VAL A 168 -16.02 -0.85 0.88
C VAL A 168 -15.51 -0.34 2.22
N GLY A 169 -14.22 -0.03 2.28
CA GLY A 169 -13.53 0.39 3.48
C GLY A 169 -13.96 1.76 4.02
N SER A 170 -14.22 2.73 3.12
CA SER A 170 -14.80 4.02 3.53
C SER A 170 -16.20 3.90 4.14
N GLY A 171 -16.97 2.86 3.77
CA GLY A 171 -18.23 2.49 4.42
C GLY A 171 -18.00 1.77 5.76
N PHE A 172 -16.99 0.90 5.82
CA PHE A 172 -16.57 0.19 7.02
C PHE A 172 -16.12 1.13 8.15
N GLU A 173 -15.30 2.13 7.87
CA GLU A 173 -14.72 3.01 8.91
C GLU A 173 -15.80 3.77 9.70
N ARG A 174 -16.97 4.01 9.10
CA ARG A 174 -18.12 4.61 9.78
C ARG A 174 -18.74 3.72 10.86
N HIS A 175 -18.51 2.42 10.78
CA HIS A 175 -19.10 1.39 11.65
C HIS A 175 -18.03 0.55 12.35
N ARG A 176 -16.76 1.00 12.34
CA ARG A 176 -15.65 0.28 12.95
C ARG A 176 -15.91 0.09 14.44
N ALA A 177 -15.77 -1.14 14.90
CA ALA A 177 -15.96 -1.51 16.30
C ALA A 177 -14.60 -1.83 16.96
N GLY A 178 -14.54 -1.78 18.29
CA GLY A 178 -13.31 -2.11 19.02
C GLY A 178 -12.92 -3.61 18.98
N ASN A 179 -13.81 -4.48 18.49
CA ASN A 179 -13.61 -5.93 18.48
C ASN A 179 -13.28 -6.45 17.07
N ARG A 180 -12.21 -7.26 16.96
CA ARG A 180 -11.73 -7.87 15.71
C ARG A 180 -12.78 -8.71 14.98
N LEU A 181 -13.57 -9.52 15.70
CA LEU A 181 -14.61 -10.35 15.08
C LEU A 181 -15.72 -9.49 14.47
N VAL A 182 -16.11 -8.42 15.18
CA VAL A 182 -17.09 -7.45 14.70
C VAL A 182 -16.55 -6.68 13.50
N ASN A 183 -15.26 -6.31 13.50
CA ASN A 183 -14.63 -5.67 12.36
C ASN A 183 -14.65 -6.56 11.10
N MET A 184 -14.35 -7.85 11.24
CA MET A 184 -14.48 -8.78 10.10
C MET A 184 -15.93 -8.89 9.61
N LEU A 185 -16.90 -8.93 10.53
CA LEU A 185 -18.31 -8.99 10.18
C LEU A 185 -18.78 -7.73 9.45
N VAL A 186 -18.45 -6.54 9.96
CA VAL A 186 -18.80 -5.25 9.34
C VAL A 186 -18.15 -5.14 7.95
N TYR A 187 -16.88 -5.56 7.79
CA TYR A 187 -16.22 -5.59 6.47
C TYR A 187 -16.96 -6.51 5.49
N THR A 188 -17.41 -7.67 5.97
CA THR A 188 -18.19 -8.64 5.18
C THR A 188 -19.55 -8.06 4.78
N ILE A 189 -20.25 -7.39 5.70
CA ILE A 189 -21.56 -6.75 5.44
C ILE A 189 -21.42 -5.58 4.46
N GLU A 190 -20.43 -4.71 4.63
CA GLU A 190 -20.18 -3.61 3.70
C GLU A 190 -19.79 -4.11 2.31
N SER A 191 -18.94 -5.15 2.25
CA SER A 191 -18.64 -5.84 0.99
C SER A 191 -19.92 -6.37 0.33
N ALA A 192 -20.80 -7.02 1.10
CA ALA A 192 -22.07 -7.56 0.61
C ALA A 192 -23.02 -6.47 0.10
N LYS A 193 -23.13 -5.31 0.76
CA LYS A 193 -23.96 -4.18 0.28
C LYS A 193 -23.52 -3.71 -1.11
N TRP A 194 -22.21 -3.67 -1.35
CA TRP A 194 -21.70 -3.34 -2.67
C TRP A 194 -21.95 -4.47 -3.67
N VAL A 195 -21.63 -5.70 -3.31
CA VAL A 195 -21.85 -6.89 -4.17
C VAL A 195 -23.31 -6.99 -4.65
N PHE A 196 -24.28 -6.85 -3.75
CA PHE A 196 -25.69 -7.12 -4.06
C PHE A 196 -26.50 -5.88 -4.44
N TRP A 197 -26.13 -4.68 -3.99
CA TRP A 197 -26.96 -3.48 -4.18
C TRP A 197 -26.26 -2.29 -4.87
N ARG A 198 -24.94 -2.33 -5.11
CA ARG A 198 -24.22 -1.20 -5.74
C ARG A 198 -23.19 -1.66 -6.79
N ARG A 199 -23.39 -1.29 -8.06
CA ARG A 199 -22.37 -1.53 -9.10
C ARG A 199 -21.17 -0.63 -8.89
N PHE A 200 -19.97 -1.18 -8.71
CA PHE A 200 -18.75 -0.39 -8.67
C PHE A 200 -18.52 0.31 -10.02
N PRO A 201 -18.17 1.61 -10.04
CA PRO A 201 -17.73 2.25 -11.26
C PRO A 201 -16.35 1.71 -11.66
N SER A 202 -16.05 1.68 -12.96
CA SER A 202 -14.70 1.34 -13.40
C SER A 202 -13.72 2.43 -12.97
N VAL A 203 -12.52 2.03 -12.54
CA VAL A 203 -11.42 2.94 -12.22
C VAL A 203 -10.99 3.75 -13.45
N THR A 204 -11.11 3.18 -14.65
CA THR A 204 -10.77 3.85 -15.93
C THR A 204 -11.73 4.99 -16.27
N SER A 205 -12.95 5.01 -15.71
CA SER A 205 -13.83 6.19 -15.78
C SER A 205 -13.25 7.41 -15.06
N PHE A 206 -12.28 7.21 -14.16
CA PHE A 206 -11.63 8.29 -13.42
C PHE A 206 -10.16 8.48 -13.83
N ILE A 207 -9.43 7.40 -14.12
CA ILE A 207 -7.99 7.47 -14.44
C ILE A 207 -7.78 7.68 -15.93
N ALA A 208 -7.22 8.82 -16.32
CA ALA A 208 -6.90 9.16 -17.72
C ALA A 208 -5.68 8.40 -18.24
N LYS A 209 -4.59 8.46 -17.49
CA LYS A 209 -3.29 7.94 -17.92
C LYS A 209 -2.34 7.78 -16.74
N ILE A 210 -1.27 7.04 -16.97
CA ILE A 210 -0.12 6.93 -16.07
C ILE A 210 1.06 7.58 -16.75
N ILE A 211 1.78 8.41 -16.01
CA ILE A 211 2.99 9.09 -16.47
C ILE A 211 4.19 8.68 -15.62
N ASN A 212 5.35 8.61 -16.26
CA ASN A 212 6.65 8.44 -15.63
C ASN A 212 7.61 9.41 -16.34
N ASN A 213 8.39 10.18 -15.60
CA ASN A 213 9.32 11.18 -16.16
C ASN A 213 8.67 12.14 -17.19
N ASN A 214 7.44 12.58 -16.92
CA ASN A 214 6.60 13.42 -17.80
C ASN A 214 6.15 12.77 -19.12
N GLU A 215 6.50 11.51 -19.37
CA GLU A 215 6.05 10.75 -20.53
C GLU A 215 4.84 9.89 -20.18
N THR A 216 3.91 9.74 -21.12
CA THR A 216 2.75 8.87 -20.92
C THR A 216 3.13 7.42 -21.20
N VAL A 217 3.06 6.58 -20.18
CA VAL A 217 3.47 5.17 -20.25
C VAL A 217 2.29 4.20 -20.34
N LEU A 218 1.10 4.64 -19.96
CA LEU A 218 -0.14 3.88 -20.12
C LEU A 218 -1.32 4.84 -20.28
N LEU A 219 -2.11 4.65 -21.33
CA LEU A 219 -3.41 5.30 -21.51
C LEU A 219 -4.52 4.41 -20.95
N CYS A 220 -5.54 5.02 -20.35
CA CYS A 220 -6.71 4.31 -19.82
C CYS A 220 -7.97 4.86 -20.48
N ASP A 221 -8.65 4.08 -21.30
CA ASP A 221 -9.85 4.55 -21.99
C ASP A 221 -11.03 4.78 -21.05
N ASP A 222 -11.83 5.81 -21.32
CA ASP A 222 -13.13 5.93 -20.66
C ASP A 222 -14.06 4.86 -21.22
N PRO A 223 -14.66 4.00 -20.39
CA PRO A 223 -15.61 2.97 -20.85
C PRO A 223 -16.84 3.51 -21.58
N ASP A 224 -17.18 4.80 -21.43
CA ASP A 224 -18.30 5.43 -22.13
C ASP A 224 -17.87 6.17 -23.41
N GLU A 225 -16.58 6.22 -23.74
CA GLU A 225 -16.06 6.86 -24.96
C GLU A 225 -15.51 5.82 -25.93
N GLN A 226 -15.96 5.87 -27.18
CA GLN A 226 -15.27 5.17 -28.27
C GLN A 226 -14.04 6.01 -28.62
N CYS A 227 -12.88 5.55 -28.18
CA CYS A 227 -11.62 6.19 -28.52
C CYS A 227 -11.14 5.62 -29.87
N ASP A 228 -11.43 6.32 -30.96
CA ASP A 228 -10.94 6.01 -32.32
C ASP A 228 -9.45 6.35 -32.50
N ASP A 229 -8.80 6.91 -31.47
CA ASP A 229 -7.42 7.37 -31.55
C ASP A 229 -6.47 6.17 -31.44
N ARG A 230 -6.07 5.67 -32.61
CA ARG A 230 -5.01 4.67 -32.80
C ARG A 230 -3.65 5.33 -32.67
N SER A 231 -3.32 5.84 -31.48
CA SER A 231 -1.92 6.13 -31.20
C SER A 231 -1.19 4.79 -31.03
N ASP A 232 -0.72 4.21 -32.13
CA ASP A 232 -0.13 2.85 -32.19
C ASP A 232 1.14 2.68 -31.32
N ASN A 233 1.62 3.74 -30.67
CA ASN A 233 2.89 3.76 -29.97
C ASN A 233 2.83 3.79 -28.44
N ILE A 234 1.66 4.01 -27.83
CA ILE A 234 1.55 4.07 -26.36
C ILE A 234 0.71 2.88 -25.85
N PRO A 235 1.17 2.14 -24.83
CA PRO A 235 0.39 1.07 -24.22
C PRO A 235 -0.97 1.57 -23.74
N LYS A 236 -2.01 0.73 -23.89
CA LYS A 236 -3.39 1.15 -23.65
C LYS A 236 -4.16 0.11 -22.85
N MET A 237 -4.73 0.52 -21.72
CA MET A 237 -5.61 -0.32 -20.91
C MET A 237 -6.98 -0.42 -21.58
N ILE A 238 -7.27 -1.59 -22.15
CA ILE A 238 -8.48 -1.84 -22.96
C ILE A 238 -9.63 -2.48 -22.20
N LYS A 239 -9.36 -2.99 -20.99
CA LYS A 239 -10.44 -3.42 -20.10
C LYS A 239 -10.68 -2.36 -19.03
N HIS A 240 -11.87 -2.44 -18.43
CA HIS A 240 -12.35 -1.44 -17.50
C HIS A 240 -12.50 -2.03 -16.09
N PRO A 241 -11.39 -2.24 -15.36
CA PRO A 241 -11.43 -2.86 -14.03
C PRO A 241 -12.19 -2.01 -13.01
N ILE A 242 -12.67 -2.67 -11.96
CA ILE A 242 -13.34 -2.02 -10.81
C ILE A 242 -12.38 -1.72 -9.66
N ASP A 243 -11.21 -2.35 -9.64
CA ASP A 243 -10.15 -2.12 -8.66
C ASP A 243 -8.77 -2.14 -9.33
N LEU A 244 -7.90 -1.23 -8.91
CA LEU A 244 -6.48 -1.22 -9.24
C LEU A 244 -5.69 -1.35 -7.94
N VAL A 245 -4.84 -2.35 -7.82
CA VAL A 245 -4.04 -2.65 -6.63
C VAL A 245 -2.57 -2.42 -6.97
N ILE A 246 -1.88 -1.65 -6.14
CA ILE A 246 -0.46 -1.32 -6.29
C ILE A 246 0.27 -1.88 -5.06
N GLN A 247 1.15 -2.85 -5.27
CA GLN A 247 1.73 -3.67 -4.21
C GLN A 247 3.22 -3.45 -4.04
N ASN A 248 3.62 -3.22 -2.79
CA ASN A 248 5.01 -3.24 -2.33
C ASN A 248 5.39 -4.55 -1.63
N ILE A 249 4.39 -5.25 -1.05
CA ILE A 249 4.53 -6.60 -0.52
C ILE A 249 3.52 -7.55 -1.20
N PRO A 250 3.79 -8.87 -1.25
CA PRO A 250 2.95 -9.77 -2.03
C PRO A 250 1.55 -10.01 -1.42
N HIS A 251 1.40 -9.76 -0.11
CA HIS A 251 0.18 -10.01 0.65
C HIS A 251 -0.91 -8.94 0.48
N ILE A 252 -2.17 -9.35 0.62
CA ILE A 252 -3.35 -8.50 0.51
C ILE A 252 -4.47 -9.01 1.45
N TRP A 253 -5.32 -8.09 1.93
CA TRP A 253 -6.53 -8.40 2.72
C TRP A 253 -6.31 -9.13 4.05
N GLY A 254 -5.16 -8.96 4.67
CA GLY A 254 -4.80 -9.69 5.89
C GLY A 254 -4.63 -11.18 5.66
N ARG A 255 -4.31 -11.63 4.44
CA ARG A 255 -4.15 -13.05 4.10
C ARG A 255 -2.75 -13.31 3.53
N GLU A 256 -2.22 -14.51 3.79
CA GLU A 256 -1.01 -15.05 3.15
C GLU A 256 -1.29 -15.41 1.68
N VAL A 257 -1.65 -14.40 0.88
CA VAL A 257 -1.93 -14.53 -0.55
C VAL A 257 -0.80 -13.84 -1.28
N ASP A 258 0.11 -14.61 -1.87
CA ASP A 258 1.12 -14.08 -2.79
C ASP A 258 0.51 -13.85 -4.18
N LEU A 259 0.37 -12.58 -4.56
CA LEU A 259 -0.11 -12.15 -5.89
C LEU A 259 1.01 -11.99 -6.93
N TRP A 260 2.28 -11.88 -6.52
CA TRP A 260 3.41 -11.70 -7.44
C TRP A 260 3.70 -12.97 -8.24
N GLY A 261 3.64 -14.14 -7.58
CA GLY A 261 4.02 -15.42 -8.20
C GLY A 261 2.91 -16.22 -8.90
N LYS A 262 1.63 -15.77 -8.83
CA LYS A 262 0.47 -16.62 -9.22
C LYS A 262 -0.33 -16.12 -10.42
N THR A 263 -0.07 -14.93 -10.92
CA THR A 263 -0.77 -14.37 -12.08
C THR A 263 -0.17 -14.91 -13.38
N LYS A 264 -0.58 -16.12 -13.78
CA LYS A 264 -0.23 -16.72 -15.09
C LYS A 264 -1.00 -16.12 -16.27
N ASN A 265 -2.12 -15.47 -15.97
CA ASN A 265 -3.06 -14.93 -16.94
C ASN A 265 -3.24 -13.43 -16.71
N GLY A 266 -3.60 -12.70 -17.76
CA GLY A 266 -4.04 -11.32 -17.61
C GLY A 266 -3.30 -10.25 -18.37
N LEU A 267 -2.44 -10.64 -19.31
CA LEU A 267 -1.75 -9.72 -20.19
C LEU A 267 -2.70 -8.98 -21.14
N ASP A 268 -3.87 -9.57 -21.43
CA ASP A 268 -4.94 -9.04 -22.27
C ASP A 268 -5.64 -7.78 -21.72
N ILE A 269 -5.26 -7.28 -20.52
CA ILE A 269 -5.79 -6.01 -20.01
C ILE A 269 -5.15 -4.77 -20.66
N VAL A 270 -3.94 -4.90 -21.19
CA VAL A 270 -3.21 -3.82 -21.87
C VAL A 270 -2.84 -4.27 -23.28
N GLU A 271 -3.19 -3.47 -24.28
CA GLU A 271 -2.73 -3.60 -25.66
C GLU A 271 -1.44 -2.81 -25.91
N ASN A 272 -0.69 -3.21 -26.93
CA ASN A 272 0.56 -2.56 -27.33
C ASN A 272 1.56 -2.38 -26.18
N ARG A 273 1.67 -3.41 -25.33
CA ARG A 273 2.55 -3.42 -24.15
C ARG A 273 3.99 -3.10 -24.53
N ARG A 274 4.57 -2.12 -23.83
CA ARG A 274 5.96 -1.65 -23.95
C ARG A 274 6.42 -1.10 -22.61
N GLY A 275 7.73 -0.95 -22.42
CA GLY A 275 8.32 -0.38 -21.21
C GLY A 275 7.86 -1.10 -19.94
N PHE A 276 7.33 -0.35 -18.96
CA PHE A 276 6.83 -0.88 -17.67
C PHE A 276 5.67 -1.88 -17.79
N THR A 277 4.95 -1.88 -18.92
CA THR A 277 3.82 -2.79 -19.15
C THR A 277 4.21 -4.05 -19.92
N ASP A 278 5.45 -4.14 -20.42
CA ASP A 278 5.95 -5.29 -21.18
C ASP A 278 6.47 -6.39 -20.24
N PRO A 279 5.90 -7.61 -20.30
CA PRO A 279 6.33 -8.73 -19.47
C PRO A 279 7.80 -9.12 -19.62
N ASN A 280 8.40 -8.85 -20.78
CA ASN A 280 9.82 -9.16 -21.01
C ASN A 280 10.76 -8.24 -20.21
N ASN A 281 10.26 -7.07 -19.76
CA ASN A 281 11.03 -6.13 -18.95
C ASN A 281 10.81 -6.32 -17.45
N TRP A 282 9.90 -7.22 -17.05
CA TRP A 282 9.60 -7.46 -15.65
C TRP A 282 10.66 -8.35 -15.02
N SER A 283 11.18 -7.94 -13.86
CA SER A 283 12.00 -8.82 -13.03
C SER A 283 11.14 -9.54 -11.99
N LEU A 284 11.75 -10.50 -11.29
CA LEU A 284 11.20 -10.95 -10.02
C LEU A 284 10.99 -9.71 -9.12
N GLN A 285 9.77 -9.56 -8.60
CA GLN A 285 9.44 -8.49 -7.68
C GLN A 285 9.95 -8.84 -6.28
N LEU A 286 10.68 -7.92 -5.67
CA LEU A 286 11.17 -7.97 -4.30
C LEU A 286 10.68 -6.74 -3.53
N ALA A 287 10.58 -6.82 -2.21
CA ALA A 287 10.14 -5.67 -1.40
C ALA A 287 11.20 -4.55 -1.23
N ASN A 288 12.41 -4.76 -1.75
CA ASN A 288 13.59 -3.89 -1.62
C ASN A 288 14.21 -3.49 -2.98
N ASP A 289 13.51 -3.75 -4.10
CA ASP A 289 14.01 -3.55 -5.47
C ASP A 289 13.71 -2.17 -6.08
N GLY A 290 13.04 -1.29 -5.34
CA GLY A 290 12.61 0.03 -5.83
C GLY A 290 11.45 -0.03 -6.81
N LYS A 291 10.68 -1.13 -6.86
CA LYS A 291 9.56 -1.33 -7.78
C LYS A 291 8.25 -1.61 -7.06
N LEU A 292 7.15 -1.43 -7.78
CA LEU A 292 5.79 -1.73 -7.36
C LEU A 292 5.08 -2.54 -8.45
N GLU A 293 4.33 -3.55 -8.01
CA GLU A 293 3.46 -4.33 -8.88
C GLU A 293 2.08 -3.69 -9.00
N MET A 294 1.63 -3.45 -10.23
CA MET A 294 0.28 -2.96 -10.50
C MET A 294 -0.59 -4.09 -11.05
N MET A 295 -1.65 -4.38 -10.31
CA MET A 295 -2.62 -5.43 -10.60
C MET A 295 -4.01 -4.83 -10.74
N ALA A 296 -4.87 -5.46 -11.53
CA ALA A 296 -6.24 -5.03 -11.76
C ALA A 296 -7.24 -6.16 -11.51
N ILE A 297 -8.38 -5.81 -10.91
CA ILE A 297 -9.51 -6.72 -10.71
C ILE A 297 -10.65 -6.24 -11.62
N GLU A 298 -10.98 -7.08 -12.60
CA GLU A 298 -11.84 -6.70 -13.73
C GLU A 298 -13.28 -6.42 -13.30
N ASN A 299 -13.89 -7.33 -12.54
CA ASN A 299 -15.31 -7.26 -12.20
C ASN A 299 -15.62 -7.97 -10.88
N MET A 300 -16.90 -7.96 -10.49
CA MET A 300 -17.36 -8.54 -9.23
C MET A 300 -17.13 -10.05 -9.15
N THR A 301 -17.28 -10.76 -10.27
CA THR A 301 -17.03 -12.20 -10.32
C THR A 301 -15.57 -12.50 -10.04
N SER A 302 -14.65 -11.74 -10.65
CA SER A 302 -13.22 -11.79 -10.33
C SER A 302 -13.00 -11.48 -8.85
N TYR A 303 -13.57 -10.41 -8.32
CA TYR A 303 -13.42 -10.03 -6.91
C TYR A 303 -13.89 -11.12 -5.94
N ILE A 304 -15.07 -11.72 -6.17
CA ILE A 304 -15.60 -12.82 -5.35
C ILE A 304 -14.73 -14.07 -5.48
N LYS A 305 -14.26 -14.41 -6.69
CA LYS A 305 -13.36 -15.52 -6.91
C LYS A 305 -12.05 -15.33 -6.14
N GLU A 306 -11.50 -14.12 -6.13
CA GLU A 306 -10.31 -13.81 -5.33
C GLU A 306 -10.59 -13.93 -3.83
N LEU A 307 -11.74 -13.44 -3.34
CA LEU A 307 -12.18 -13.68 -1.96
C LEU A 307 -12.33 -15.17 -1.63
N ALA A 308 -12.73 -15.98 -2.61
CA ALA A 308 -12.84 -17.43 -2.53
C ALA A 308 -11.52 -18.17 -2.85
N ASN A 309 -10.40 -17.44 -2.98
CA ASN A 309 -9.07 -17.98 -3.21
C ASN A 309 -8.86 -18.65 -4.59
N ILE A 310 -9.66 -18.27 -5.59
CA ILE A 310 -9.59 -18.73 -6.99
C ILE A 310 -8.92 -17.64 -7.83
N ARG A 311 -7.64 -17.85 -8.14
CA ARG A 311 -6.64 -16.78 -8.38
C ARG A 311 -6.27 -16.53 -9.85
N GLU A 312 -7.08 -16.99 -10.79
CA GLU A 312 -6.82 -16.83 -12.23
C GLU A 312 -7.36 -15.50 -12.80
N ASN A 313 -7.93 -14.63 -11.95
CA ASN A 313 -8.74 -13.50 -12.41
C ASN A 313 -8.11 -12.12 -12.10
N VAL A 314 -6.98 -12.08 -11.39
CA VAL A 314 -6.15 -10.87 -11.26
C VAL A 314 -5.36 -10.66 -12.55
N ARG A 315 -5.40 -9.44 -13.07
CA ARG A 315 -4.73 -9.06 -14.32
C ARG A 315 -3.52 -8.20 -14.01
N ARG A 316 -2.31 -8.62 -14.42
CA ARG A 316 -1.09 -7.83 -14.23
C ARG A 316 -1.02 -6.69 -15.25
N VAL A 317 -0.94 -5.45 -14.76
CA VAL A 317 -0.91 -4.25 -15.58
C VAL A 317 0.53 -3.91 -15.95
N GLY A 318 1.42 -3.82 -14.96
CA GLY A 318 2.82 -3.49 -15.16
C GLY A 318 3.60 -3.48 -13.85
N GLN A 319 4.92 -3.39 -13.97
CA GLN A 319 5.87 -3.23 -12.86
C GLN A 319 6.50 -1.85 -13.00
N PHE A 320 6.31 -0.99 -12.00
CA PHE A 320 6.72 0.42 -12.06
C PHE A 320 7.82 0.70 -11.03
N GLY A 321 8.89 1.36 -11.45
CA GLY A 321 10.04 1.69 -10.59
C GLY A 321 10.10 3.15 -10.18
N GLU A 322 10.83 3.43 -9.08
CA GLU A 322 11.25 4.72 -8.52
C GLU A 322 10.17 5.79 -8.26
N SER A 323 9.45 6.23 -9.29
CA SER A 323 8.30 7.11 -9.18
C SER A 323 7.40 7.05 -10.40
N PHE A 324 6.10 7.26 -10.23
CA PHE A 324 5.15 7.45 -11.32
C PHE A 324 3.93 8.21 -10.82
N GLU A 325 3.12 8.71 -11.74
CA GLU A 325 1.94 9.49 -11.40
C GLU A 325 0.72 9.01 -12.19
N ILE A 326 -0.37 8.77 -11.47
CA ILE A 326 -1.67 8.46 -12.05
C ILE A 326 -2.42 9.78 -12.21
N ILE A 327 -2.76 10.12 -13.45
CA ILE A 327 -3.50 11.33 -13.80
C ILE A 327 -4.97 11.00 -13.92
N PHE A 328 -5.81 11.75 -13.21
CA PHE A 328 -7.26 11.58 -13.25
C PHE A 328 -7.93 12.54 -14.24
N ARG A 329 -9.04 12.09 -14.82
CA ARG A 329 -9.93 12.87 -15.66
C ARG A 329 -10.57 13.98 -14.84
N ARG A 330 -10.65 15.17 -15.42
CA ARG A 330 -11.46 16.24 -14.85
C ARG A 330 -12.93 15.95 -15.15
N LYS A 331 -13.81 16.45 -14.30
CA LYS A 331 -15.27 16.34 -14.49
C LYS A 331 -15.75 17.04 -15.77
N SER A 332 -15.06 18.08 -16.23
CA SER A 332 -15.35 18.75 -17.50
C SER A 332 -15.07 17.88 -18.70
N ASP A 333 -14.08 17.00 -18.59
CA ASP A 333 -13.57 16.18 -19.68
C ASP A 333 -14.43 14.93 -19.86
N THR A 334 -15.13 14.52 -18.80
CA THR A 334 -16.13 13.45 -18.84
C THR A 334 -17.46 14.00 -19.33
N ARG A 335 -17.92 13.55 -20.52
CA ARG A 335 -19.27 13.89 -20.98
C ARG A 335 -20.29 13.47 -19.92
N LYS A 336 -21.28 14.35 -19.64
CA LYS A 336 -22.36 14.06 -18.70
C LYS A 336 -23.00 12.72 -19.06
N SER A 337 -22.73 11.70 -18.25
CA SER A 337 -23.40 10.42 -18.43
C SER A 337 -24.91 10.64 -18.31
N ARG A 338 -25.61 10.38 -19.41
CA ARG A 338 -27.07 10.47 -19.51
C ARG A 338 -27.78 9.24 -18.95
N LYS A 339 -27.03 8.23 -18.50
CA LYS A 339 -27.58 6.96 -18.00
C LYS A 339 -28.11 7.17 -16.57
N TRP A 340 -29.42 7.03 -16.37
CA TRP A 340 -30.05 7.19 -15.05
C TRP A 340 -29.44 6.23 -14.01
N PHE A 341 -29.02 5.05 -14.44
CA PHE A 341 -28.43 3.98 -13.62
C PHE A 341 -26.96 4.21 -13.21
N ASP A 342 -26.34 5.31 -13.64
CA ASP A 342 -24.94 5.56 -13.32
C ASP A 342 -24.73 5.75 -11.82
N ASN A 343 -23.63 5.17 -11.35
CA ASN A 343 -23.25 5.20 -9.96
C ASN A 343 -23.02 6.66 -9.49
N LYS A 344 -23.54 7.00 -8.31
CA LYS A 344 -23.39 8.32 -7.67
C LYS A 344 -21.92 8.79 -7.61
N TYR A 345 -20.98 7.89 -7.34
CA TYR A 345 -19.55 8.18 -7.28
C TYR A 345 -19.02 8.66 -8.65
N LYS A 346 -19.38 7.98 -9.75
CA LYS A 346 -19.05 8.43 -11.11
C LYS A 346 -19.68 9.80 -11.42
N LYS A 347 -20.98 9.98 -11.14
CA LYS A 347 -21.69 11.26 -11.35
C LYS A 347 -21.08 12.44 -10.59
N GLN A 348 -20.54 12.17 -9.40
CA GLN A 348 -19.94 13.17 -8.53
C GLN A 348 -18.42 13.30 -8.73
N ASN A 349 -17.82 12.51 -9.63
CA ASN A 349 -16.39 12.39 -9.82
C ASN A 349 -15.65 12.14 -8.49
N VAL A 350 -16.14 11.17 -7.73
CA VAL A 350 -15.58 10.77 -6.43
C VAL A 350 -14.98 9.38 -6.56
N ILE A 351 -13.71 9.24 -6.17
CA ILE A 351 -13.02 7.96 -6.09
C ILE A 351 -12.54 7.71 -4.67
N CYS A 352 -12.56 6.46 -4.24
CA CYS A 352 -12.05 6.05 -2.94
C CYS A 352 -10.78 5.22 -3.09
N ILE A 353 -9.83 5.48 -2.20
CA ILE A 353 -8.53 4.83 -2.16
C ILE A 353 -8.37 4.17 -0.79
N MET A 354 -7.71 3.02 -0.74
CA MET A 354 -7.21 2.42 0.49
C MET A 354 -5.68 2.39 0.42
N CYS A 355 -5.00 2.73 1.51
CA CYS A 355 -3.54 2.63 1.65
C CYS A 355 -3.23 2.03 3.04
N ASP A 356 -2.58 0.87 3.08
CA ASP A 356 -2.20 0.16 4.33
C ASP A 356 -3.32 0.01 5.38
N GLY A 357 -4.55 -0.18 4.90
CA GLY A 357 -5.75 -0.33 5.74
C GLY A 357 -6.41 0.98 6.17
N GLU A 358 -5.89 2.13 5.75
CA GLU A 358 -6.55 3.43 5.88
C GLU A 358 -7.29 3.82 4.60
N PHE A 359 -8.38 4.56 4.73
CA PHE A 359 -9.29 4.84 3.63
C PHE A 359 -9.37 6.34 3.35
N TYR A 360 -9.35 6.71 2.07
CA TYR A 360 -9.36 8.08 1.60
C TYR A 360 -10.46 8.29 0.56
N VAL A 361 -11.07 9.47 0.58
CA VAL A 361 -12.10 9.88 -0.38
C VAL A 361 -11.61 11.11 -1.13
N LEU A 362 -11.51 11.00 -2.44
CA LEU A 362 -11.09 12.07 -3.33
C LEU A 362 -12.28 12.51 -4.18
N LYS A 363 -12.63 13.79 -4.16
CA LYS A 363 -13.62 14.39 -5.07
C LYS A 363 -12.88 15.25 -6.08
N ASN A 364 -13.24 15.13 -7.36
CA ASN A 364 -12.54 15.76 -8.47
C ASN A 364 -11.02 15.54 -8.36
N PRO A 365 -10.56 14.28 -8.30
CA PRO A 365 -9.13 13.98 -8.19
C PRO A 365 -8.39 14.57 -9.39
N LYS A 366 -7.17 15.04 -9.16
CA LYS A 366 -6.28 15.58 -10.19
C LYS A 366 -5.17 14.58 -10.48
N SER A 367 -4.41 14.22 -9.46
CA SER A 367 -3.35 13.23 -9.60
C SER A 367 -3.05 12.48 -8.31
N LEU A 368 -2.41 11.34 -8.49
CA LEU A 368 -1.85 10.51 -7.44
C LEU A 368 -0.41 10.20 -7.83
N LYS A 369 0.54 10.86 -7.17
CA LYS A 369 1.96 10.67 -7.40
C LYS A 369 2.53 9.70 -6.38
N ILE A 370 3.29 8.74 -6.86
CA ILE A 370 3.87 7.65 -6.09
C ILE A 370 5.37 7.72 -6.30
N LYS A 371 6.14 7.73 -5.22
CA LYS A 371 7.61 7.75 -5.30
C LYS A 371 8.22 7.01 -4.12
N ARG A 372 9.38 6.39 -4.33
CA ARG A 372 10.11 5.78 -3.23
C ARG A 372 10.56 6.87 -2.26
N TYR A 373 10.29 6.67 -0.98
CA TYR A 373 10.61 7.64 0.07
C TYR A 373 11.87 7.26 0.84
N ALA A 374 11.90 6.04 1.34
CA ALA A 374 13.00 5.51 2.14
C ALA A 374 13.10 4.01 1.94
N GLN A 375 14.18 3.43 2.43
CA GLN A 375 14.32 1.99 2.63
C GLN A 375 14.65 1.77 4.10
N VAL A 376 14.00 0.82 4.75
CA VAL A 376 14.18 0.53 6.17
C VAL A 376 14.64 -0.90 6.37
N TRP A 377 15.42 -1.11 7.44
CA TRP A 377 15.75 -2.44 7.91
C TRP A 377 14.62 -2.99 8.77
N THR A 378 14.17 -4.19 8.44
CA THR A 378 13.12 -4.90 9.17
C THR A 378 13.65 -6.20 9.77
N LEU A 379 12.96 -6.73 10.78
CA LEU A 379 13.23 -8.05 11.34
C LEU A 379 12.10 -9.01 11.01
N GLY A 380 12.36 -9.88 10.03
CA GLY A 380 11.49 -10.97 9.64
C GLY A 380 11.94 -12.30 10.27
N ARG A 381 11.02 -13.25 10.40
CA ARG A 381 11.30 -14.58 10.94
C ARG A 381 12.28 -15.34 10.03
N HIS A 382 13.25 -16.00 10.63
CA HIS A 382 14.19 -16.87 9.94
C HIS A 382 14.48 -18.08 10.82
N ASP A 383 13.74 -19.17 10.58
CA ASP A 383 14.04 -20.48 11.15
C ASP A 383 13.74 -21.60 10.13
N GLU A 384 14.06 -22.85 10.50
CA GLU A 384 13.86 -24.03 9.64
C GLU A 384 12.40 -24.26 9.26
N LYS A 385 11.45 -23.79 10.06
CA LYS A 385 10.02 -24.05 9.88
C LYS A 385 9.34 -22.98 9.04
N ARG A 386 9.77 -21.73 9.16
CA ARG A 386 9.16 -20.58 8.48
C ARG A 386 10.19 -19.47 8.27
N LYS A 387 10.24 -18.99 7.04
CA LYS A 387 10.97 -17.77 6.67
C LYS A 387 10.00 -16.67 6.28
N GLY A 388 10.20 -15.48 6.81
CA GLY A 388 9.52 -14.27 6.39
C GLY A 388 9.85 -13.98 4.94
N ARG A 389 8.88 -13.53 4.18
CA ARG A 389 9.06 -13.26 2.75
C ARG A 389 10.08 -12.14 2.51
N LEU A 390 10.13 -11.11 3.35
CA LEU A 390 11.13 -10.04 3.22
C LEU A 390 12.56 -10.57 3.39
N VAL A 391 12.78 -11.55 4.29
CA VAL A 391 14.09 -12.19 4.47
C VAL A 391 14.50 -12.98 3.24
N VAL A 392 13.54 -13.69 2.63
CA VAL A 392 13.78 -14.40 1.38
C VAL A 392 14.13 -13.42 0.25
N ASP A 393 13.40 -12.31 0.15
CA ASP A 393 13.66 -11.28 -0.86
C ASP A 393 15.07 -10.66 -0.69
N GLU A 394 15.49 -10.40 0.55
CA GLU A 394 16.84 -9.91 0.87
C GLU A 394 17.95 -10.91 0.47
N GLN A 395 17.74 -12.20 0.72
CA GLN A 395 18.68 -13.26 0.34
C GLN A 395 18.81 -13.40 -1.18
N LEU A 396 17.70 -13.28 -1.91
CA LEU A 396 17.69 -13.28 -3.37
C LEU A 396 18.42 -12.06 -3.94
N ALA A 397 18.11 -10.86 -3.43
CA ALA A 397 18.77 -9.62 -3.85
C ALA A 397 20.29 -9.64 -3.64
N SER A 398 20.77 -10.34 -2.60
CA SER A 398 22.19 -10.48 -2.29
C SER A 398 22.93 -11.49 -3.17
N THR A 399 22.20 -12.38 -3.85
CA THR A 399 22.77 -13.42 -4.73
C THR A 399 22.95 -12.92 -6.17
N ASP A 400 22.20 -11.88 -6.57
CA ASP A 400 22.27 -11.23 -7.88
C ASP A 400 23.29 -10.06 -7.95
N GLN A 401 24.00 -9.78 -6.84
CA GLN A 401 25.15 -8.85 -6.75
C GLN A 401 26.46 -9.61 -6.78
#